data_AF-A7S8C4-F1
#
_entry.id   AF-A7S8C4-F1
#
_cell.length_a   1.000
_cell.length_b   1.000
_cell.length_c   1.000
_cell.angle_alpha   90.00
_cell.angle_beta   90.00
_cell.angle_gamma   90.00
#
_symmetry.space_group_name_H-M   'P 1'
#
loop_
_entity.id
_entity.type
_entity.pdbx_description
1 polymer ?
#
loop_
_entity_poly.entity_id
_entity_poly.type
_entity_poly.pdbx_seq_one_letter_code
_entity_poly.pdbx_strand_id
1 'polypeptide(L)'
;MSSKRTRSESSNLCVVCCEEIEFSAVGKCDHPVCYKCCVRMRVLKQENYCTVCRSELSMVYLVAHPAPWVSMKEKALKGLSDKKYGIYYETKEIRDNVKFLLEHRCYICPEQRPFQTFKKLEDHMRQTHQLYFCALCVKHYTKFSHERKAYTRQDLARHRRIGDSDDKSHKGHPLCQFCDERFLDNDELHGHLRKNHFWCHFCETDGKQLYYNDYPNLREHFRHDHLLCEEDECRFEQFTNVFRTDIDLQAHRANKHGRKLTKAQAKQVRQVE
;
A
#
# COMPACT_ATOMS: atom_id res chain seq x y z
N MET A 1 4.01 46.93 19.32
CA MET A 1 2.54 46.99 19.14
C MET A 1 2.13 45.76 18.35
N SER A 2 1.69 44.73 19.07
CA SER A 2 1.40 43.40 18.53
C SER A 2 -0.01 43.40 17.95
N SER A 3 -0.13 43.32 16.62
CA SER A 3 -1.42 43.25 15.96
C SER A 3 -1.99 41.85 16.15
N LYS A 4 -2.93 41.73 17.10
CA LYS A 4 -3.75 40.54 17.33
C LYS A 4 -4.49 40.21 16.03
N ARG A 5 -4.04 39.17 15.30
CA ARG A 5 -4.86 38.53 14.28
C ARG A 5 -6.01 37.81 14.98
N THR A 6 -7.20 38.34 14.76
CA THR A 6 -8.48 37.79 15.21
C THR A 6 -8.67 36.39 14.63
N ARG A 7 -8.89 35.44 15.54
CA ARG A 7 -9.19 34.04 15.28
C ARG A 7 -10.70 33.91 15.03
N SER A 8 -11.15 34.15 13.79
CA SER A 8 -12.54 33.87 13.36
C SER A 8 -12.66 33.72 11.85
N GLU A 9 -12.38 32.52 11.35
CA GLU A 9 -12.95 31.97 10.12
C GLU A 9 -12.87 30.46 10.30
N SER A 10 -14.01 29.83 10.57
CA SER A 10 -14.14 28.37 10.59
C SER A 10 -13.73 27.85 9.21
N SER A 11 -12.51 27.35 9.13
CA SER A 11 -11.85 26.96 7.89
C SER A 11 -12.71 25.96 7.11
N ASN A 12 -13.17 26.35 5.91
CA ASN A 12 -13.93 25.52 4.97
C ASN A 12 -13.04 24.43 4.33
N LEU A 13 -12.29 23.70 5.15
CA LEU A 13 -11.30 22.71 4.73
C LEU A 13 -11.83 21.31 4.97
N CYS A 14 -11.52 20.40 4.04
CA CYS A 14 -11.86 19.01 4.15
C CYS A 14 -10.99 18.32 5.22
N VAL A 15 -11.63 17.61 6.14
CA VAL A 15 -10.94 16.82 7.18
C VAL A 15 -10.11 15.64 6.62
N VAL A 16 -10.29 15.28 5.34
CA VAL A 16 -9.61 14.14 4.70
C VAL A 16 -8.39 14.59 3.90
N CYS A 17 -8.55 15.56 2.99
CA CYS A 17 -7.46 16.04 2.13
C CYS A 17 -6.86 17.37 2.57
N CYS A 18 -7.43 18.04 3.57
CA CYS A 18 -7.03 19.39 4.02
C CYS A 18 -7.12 20.48 2.93
N GLU A 19 -7.85 20.23 1.85
CA GLU A 19 -8.14 21.21 0.79
C GLU A 19 -9.47 21.93 1.04
N GLU A 20 -9.65 23.10 0.42
CA GLU A 20 -10.91 23.85 0.48
C GLU A 20 -12.09 23.07 -0.14
N ILE A 21 -13.24 23.14 0.54
CA ILE A 21 -14.46 22.45 0.12
C ILE A 21 -15.26 23.36 -0.83
N GLU A 22 -15.20 23.03 -2.11
CA GLU A 22 -16.10 23.60 -3.13
C GLU A 22 -17.52 23.04 -3.02
N PHE A 23 -17.64 21.71 -2.93
CA PHE A 23 -18.91 21.00 -2.68
C PHE A 23 -18.74 19.98 -1.57
N SER A 24 -19.77 19.84 -0.75
CA SER A 24 -19.81 18.91 0.37
C SER A 24 -20.56 17.64 0.00
N ALA A 25 -20.03 16.51 0.44
CA ALA A 25 -20.68 15.22 0.47
C ALA A 25 -21.16 14.91 1.88
N VAL A 26 -22.46 14.62 2.02
CA VAL A 26 -23.08 14.32 3.31
C VAL A 26 -23.90 13.03 3.20
N GLY A 27 -23.66 12.10 4.13
CA GLY A 27 -24.43 10.87 4.29
C GLY A 27 -25.34 10.91 5.53
N LYS A 28 -26.04 9.80 5.82
CA LYS A 28 -26.91 9.66 7.01
C LYS A 28 -26.22 9.88 8.36
N CYS A 29 -24.88 9.92 8.37
CA CYS A 29 -24.07 10.18 9.56
C CYS A 29 -23.73 11.67 9.76
N ASP A 30 -24.19 12.56 8.88
CA ASP A 30 -24.02 14.02 8.98
C ASP A 30 -22.57 14.54 9.03
N HIS A 31 -21.57 13.69 8.73
CA HIS A 31 -20.17 14.12 8.57
C HIS A 31 -19.92 14.68 7.17
N PRO A 32 -19.66 15.99 7.01
CA PRO A 32 -19.33 16.58 5.72
C PRO A 32 -17.89 16.26 5.30
N VAL A 33 -17.73 15.88 4.04
CA VAL A 33 -16.42 15.62 3.40
C VAL A 33 -16.44 16.30 2.02
N CYS A 34 -15.30 16.72 1.46
CA CYS A 34 -15.32 17.29 0.11
C CYS A 34 -15.79 16.24 -0.92
N TYR A 35 -16.44 16.70 -1.99
CA TYR A 35 -16.94 15.82 -3.03
C TYR A 35 -15.83 14.99 -3.69
N LYS A 36 -14.61 15.54 -3.85
CA LYS A 36 -13.47 14.82 -4.45
C LYS A 36 -13.08 13.59 -3.64
N CYS A 37 -12.99 13.72 -2.31
CA CYS A 37 -12.70 12.59 -1.43
C CYS A 37 -13.84 11.57 -1.44
N CYS A 38 -15.10 12.02 -1.41
CA CYS A 38 -16.25 11.13 -1.51
C CYS A 38 -16.27 10.33 -2.82
N VAL A 39 -16.11 11.01 -3.96
CA VAL A 39 -16.08 10.38 -5.29
C VAL A 39 -14.88 9.44 -5.42
N ARG A 40 -13.70 9.83 -4.91
CA ARG A 40 -12.52 8.95 -4.90
C ARG A 40 -12.80 7.63 -4.17
N MET A 41 -13.39 7.68 -2.99
CA MET A 41 -13.69 6.46 -2.22
C MET A 41 -14.76 5.61 -2.91
N ARG A 42 -15.90 6.22 -3.26
CA ARG A 42 -17.03 5.48 -3.84
C ARG A 42 -16.77 4.96 -5.26
N VAL A 43 -16.16 5.78 -6.11
CA VAL A 43 -16.03 5.48 -7.53
C VAL A 43 -14.70 4.82 -7.86
N LEU A 44 -13.58 5.29 -7.29
CA LEU A 44 -12.26 4.75 -7.63
C LEU A 44 -11.90 3.56 -6.74
N LYS A 45 -12.22 3.60 -5.44
CA LYS A 45 -11.98 2.46 -4.52
C LYS A 45 -13.13 1.47 -4.42
N GLN A 46 -14.33 1.83 -4.89
CA GLN A 46 -15.54 1.01 -4.68
C GLN A 46 -15.87 0.79 -3.19
N GLU A 47 -15.56 1.77 -2.34
CA GLU A 47 -15.81 1.74 -0.90
C GLU A 47 -16.89 2.76 -0.51
N ASN A 48 -17.92 2.30 0.20
CA ASN A 48 -19.13 3.09 0.48
C ASN A 48 -19.26 3.54 1.95
N TYR A 49 -18.21 3.43 2.76
CA TYR A 49 -18.23 3.91 4.14
C TYR A 49 -17.85 5.39 4.26
N CYS A 50 -18.28 6.03 5.35
CA CYS A 50 -17.87 7.38 5.70
C CYS A 50 -16.39 7.43 6.10
N THR A 51 -15.57 8.28 5.48
CA THR A 51 -14.14 8.41 5.80
C THR A 51 -13.87 8.97 7.20
N VAL A 52 -14.88 9.55 7.86
CA VAL A 52 -14.75 10.12 9.21
C VAL A 52 -15.13 9.08 10.27
N CYS A 53 -16.33 8.51 10.20
CA CYS A 53 -16.86 7.62 11.23
C CYS A 53 -16.93 6.14 10.83
N ARG A 54 -16.52 5.77 9.62
CA ARG A 54 -16.56 4.40 9.05
C ARG A 54 -17.95 3.77 8.97
N SER A 55 -19.03 4.53 9.19
CA SER A 55 -20.38 4.02 8.99
C SER A 55 -20.63 3.70 7.52
N GLU A 56 -21.25 2.57 7.24
CA GLU A 56 -21.65 2.18 5.88
C GLU A 56 -22.76 3.12 5.37
N LEU A 57 -22.54 3.70 4.18
CA LEU A 57 -23.42 4.68 3.57
C LEU A 57 -23.86 4.19 2.17
N SER A 58 -25.08 3.66 2.08
CA SER A 58 -25.68 3.26 0.80
C SER A 58 -25.93 4.45 -0.14
N MET A 59 -26.02 5.66 0.41
CA MET A 59 -26.27 6.88 -0.35
C MET A 59 -25.64 8.11 0.30
N VAL A 60 -25.27 9.08 -0.53
CA VAL A 60 -24.74 10.40 -0.17
C VAL A 60 -25.36 11.49 -1.04
N TYR A 61 -25.47 12.69 -0.46
CA TYR A 61 -25.83 13.90 -1.18
C TYR A 61 -24.60 14.77 -1.40
N LEU A 62 -24.39 15.19 -2.64
CA LEU A 62 -23.43 16.25 -2.98
C LEU A 62 -24.19 17.57 -3.11
N VAL A 63 -23.80 18.53 -2.28
CA VAL A 63 -24.47 19.81 -2.07
C VAL A 63 -23.44 20.94 -2.04
N ALA A 64 -23.87 22.17 -2.37
CA ALA A 64 -23.01 23.35 -2.27
C ALA A 64 -22.70 23.68 -0.80
N HIS A 65 -23.72 23.63 0.06
CA HIS A 65 -23.58 23.89 1.49
C HIS A 65 -24.13 22.71 2.30
N PRO A 66 -23.36 22.15 3.24
CA PRO A 66 -23.79 21.00 4.02
C PRO A 66 -24.98 21.37 4.90
N ALA A 67 -26.00 20.52 4.89
CA ALA A 67 -27.18 20.60 5.74
C ALA A 67 -27.43 19.23 6.41
N PRO A 68 -28.28 19.16 7.44
CA PRO A 68 -28.63 17.87 8.05
C PRO A 68 -29.28 16.91 7.05
N TRP A 69 -28.94 15.63 7.16
CA TRP A 69 -29.38 14.56 6.27
C TRP A 69 -30.89 14.53 6.06
N VAL A 70 -31.65 14.71 7.14
CA VAL A 70 -33.13 14.67 7.12
C VAL A 70 -33.69 15.71 6.15
N SER A 71 -33.17 16.94 6.17
CA SER A 71 -33.61 18.04 5.31
C SER A 71 -33.25 17.84 3.84
N MET A 72 -32.17 17.11 3.56
CA MET A 72 -31.72 16.82 2.20
C MET A 72 -32.42 15.60 1.60
N LYS A 73 -32.74 14.60 2.41
CA LYS A 73 -33.35 13.34 1.97
C LYS A 73 -34.67 13.58 1.22
N GLU A 74 -35.50 14.49 1.71
CA GLU A 74 -36.79 14.81 1.10
C GLU A 74 -36.66 15.51 -0.27
N LYS A 75 -35.66 16.38 -0.42
CA LYS A 75 -35.39 17.13 -1.66
C LYS A 75 -34.84 16.23 -2.77
N ALA A 76 -34.04 15.24 -2.40
CA ALA A 76 -33.27 14.49 -3.36
C ALA A 76 -33.99 13.28 -3.99
N LEU A 77 -35.13 12.84 -3.43
CA LEU A 77 -35.98 11.82 -4.06
C LEU A 77 -36.51 12.23 -5.44
N LYS A 78 -36.39 13.52 -5.80
CA LYS A 78 -36.77 14.08 -7.12
C LYS A 78 -35.56 14.48 -7.98
N GLY A 79 -34.33 14.18 -7.53
CA GLY A 79 -33.09 14.78 -8.03
C GLY A 79 -32.30 13.94 -9.03
N LEU A 80 -31.22 14.55 -9.54
CA LEU A 80 -30.21 13.90 -10.37
C LEU A 80 -29.41 12.91 -9.53
N SER A 81 -29.11 11.72 -10.08
CA SER A 81 -28.38 10.70 -9.33
C SER A 81 -27.55 9.77 -10.23
N ASP A 82 -26.47 9.25 -9.63
CA ASP A 82 -25.71 8.10 -10.11
C ASP A 82 -26.01 6.90 -9.20
N LYS A 83 -27.08 6.18 -9.54
CA LYS A 83 -27.58 5.05 -8.74
C LYS A 83 -26.52 3.97 -8.50
N LYS A 84 -25.62 3.75 -9.46
CA LYS A 84 -24.52 2.79 -9.36
C LYS A 84 -23.60 3.07 -8.16
N TYR A 85 -23.38 4.34 -7.84
CA TYR A 85 -22.45 4.76 -6.78
C TYR A 85 -23.17 5.31 -5.54
N GLY A 86 -24.50 5.33 -5.55
CA GLY A 86 -25.32 5.90 -4.48
C GLY A 86 -25.14 7.41 -4.33
N ILE A 87 -24.79 8.12 -5.41
CA ILE A 87 -24.53 9.56 -5.38
C ILE A 87 -25.76 10.31 -5.89
N TYR A 88 -26.20 11.30 -5.12
CA TYR A 88 -27.30 12.19 -5.47
C TYR A 88 -26.80 13.63 -5.48
N TYR A 89 -27.26 14.41 -6.44
CA TYR A 89 -26.76 15.75 -6.70
C TYR A 89 -27.83 16.79 -6.42
N GLU A 90 -27.47 17.86 -5.72
CA GLU A 90 -28.33 19.03 -5.54
C GLU A 90 -28.60 19.75 -6.87
N THR A 91 -27.56 19.94 -7.67
CA THR A 91 -27.63 20.71 -8.93
C THR A 91 -26.99 19.94 -10.09
N LYS A 92 -27.30 20.36 -11.32
CA LYS A 92 -26.65 19.85 -12.54
C LYS A 92 -25.16 20.16 -12.57
N GLU A 93 -24.76 21.32 -12.04
CA GLU A 93 -23.38 21.77 -11.96
C GLU A 93 -22.51 20.82 -11.14
N ILE A 94 -22.97 20.40 -9.96
CA ILE A 94 -22.21 19.46 -9.12
C ILE A 94 -22.05 18.11 -9.85
N ARG A 95 -23.10 17.63 -10.51
CA ARG A 95 -23.02 16.41 -11.33
C ARG A 95 -21.98 16.55 -12.45
N ASP A 96 -21.99 17.68 -13.15
CA ASP A 96 -21.10 17.89 -14.29
C ASP A 96 -19.64 18.03 -13.83
N ASN A 97 -19.39 18.61 -12.63
CA ASN A 97 -18.08 18.59 -11.97
C ASN A 97 -17.63 17.18 -11.60
N VAL A 98 -18.51 16.33 -11.07
CA VAL A 98 -18.17 14.92 -10.79
C VAL A 98 -17.84 14.15 -12.08
N LYS A 99 -18.60 14.39 -13.16
CA LYS A 99 -18.27 13.81 -14.46
C LYS A 99 -16.89 14.25 -14.94
N PHE A 100 -16.61 15.56 -14.90
CA PHE A 100 -15.31 16.10 -15.29
C PHE A 100 -14.17 15.52 -14.45
N LEU A 101 -14.37 15.37 -13.14
CA LEU A 101 -13.39 14.76 -12.23
C LEU A 101 -13.02 13.32 -12.63
N LEU A 102 -13.98 12.56 -13.15
CA LEU A 102 -13.83 11.16 -13.57
C LEU A 102 -13.33 10.98 -15.00
N GLU A 103 -13.29 12.05 -15.80
CA GLU A 103 -12.85 11.97 -17.20
C GLU A 103 -11.34 11.69 -17.33
N HIS A 104 -10.99 10.93 -18.36
CA HIS A 104 -9.61 10.67 -18.73
C HIS A 104 -9.20 11.67 -19.82
N ARG A 105 -8.71 12.86 -19.43
CA ARG A 105 -8.26 13.90 -20.37
C ARG A 105 -6.74 13.97 -20.46
N CYS A 106 -6.24 14.30 -21.65
CA CYS A 106 -4.87 14.71 -21.83
C CYS A 106 -4.75 16.19 -21.44
N TYR A 107 -3.84 16.52 -20.53
CA TYR A 107 -3.58 17.92 -20.12
C TYR A 107 -2.70 18.69 -21.11
N ILE A 108 -2.13 18.02 -22.12
CA ILE A 108 -1.31 18.64 -23.18
C ILE A 108 -2.16 18.96 -24.42
N CYS A 109 -3.21 18.16 -24.68
CA CYS A 109 -4.13 18.35 -25.81
C CYS A 109 -5.55 18.70 -25.32
N PRO A 110 -5.83 19.96 -24.94
CA PRO A 110 -7.12 20.34 -24.37
C PRO A 110 -8.31 20.15 -25.35
N GLU A 111 -8.05 20.27 -26.65
CA GLU A 111 -9.04 20.09 -27.71
C GLU A 111 -9.45 18.62 -27.92
N GLN A 112 -8.66 17.67 -27.41
CA GLN A 112 -8.99 16.25 -27.54
C GLN A 112 -10.15 15.89 -26.61
N ARG A 113 -11.10 15.11 -27.15
CA ARG A 113 -12.20 14.57 -26.35
C ARG A 113 -11.65 13.64 -25.26
N PRO A 114 -12.33 13.52 -24.10
CA PRO A 114 -11.98 12.55 -23.07
C PRO A 114 -11.85 11.14 -23.63
N PHE A 115 -10.81 10.43 -23.19
CA PHE A 115 -10.64 9.02 -23.48
C PHE A 115 -11.63 8.19 -22.66
N GLN A 116 -12.14 7.11 -23.26
CA GLN A 116 -13.11 6.24 -22.59
C GLN A 116 -12.52 5.47 -21.39
N THR A 117 -11.22 5.21 -21.40
CA THR A 117 -10.52 4.49 -20.33
C THR A 117 -9.17 5.13 -20.04
N PHE A 118 -8.68 4.97 -18.81
CA PHE A 118 -7.34 5.43 -18.46
C PHE A 118 -6.27 4.76 -19.33
N LYS A 119 -6.46 3.51 -19.75
CA LYS A 119 -5.52 2.81 -20.65
C LYS A 119 -5.38 3.52 -22.00
N LYS A 120 -6.51 3.98 -22.59
CA LYS A 120 -6.48 4.75 -23.84
C LYS A 120 -5.76 6.09 -23.67
N LEU A 121 -5.94 6.77 -22.53
CA LEU A 121 -5.18 7.97 -22.18
C LEU A 121 -3.68 7.66 -22.06
N GLU A 122 -3.31 6.59 -21.35
CA GLU A 122 -1.92 6.15 -21.21
C GLU A 122 -1.28 5.85 -22.58
N ASP A 123 -1.98 5.15 -23.47
CA ASP A 123 -1.50 4.86 -24.81
C ASP A 123 -1.32 6.14 -25.64
N HIS A 124 -2.26 7.09 -25.55
CA HIS A 124 -2.14 8.40 -26.18
C HIS A 124 -0.94 9.20 -25.66
N MET A 125 -0.75 9.27 -24.34
CA MET A 125 0.38 9.97 -23.71
C MET A 125 1.71 9.37 -24.18
N ARG A 126 1.78 8.03 -24.30
CA ARG A 126 2.96 7.32 -24.79
C ARG A 126 3.25 7.62 -26.26
N GLN A 127 2.24 7.52 -27.13
CA GLN A 127 2.41 7.62 -28.59
C GLN A 127 2.59 9.06 -29.06
N THR A 128 1.87 10.01 -28.45
CA THR A 128 1.80 11.40 -28.91
C THR A 128 2.80 12.29 -28.18
N HIS A 129 3.02 12.04 -26.89
CA HIS A 129 3.83 12.92 -26.03
C HIS A 129 5.13 12.27 -25.55
N GLN A 130 5.35 10.98 -25.84
CA GLN A 130 6.48 10.20 -25.30
C GLN A 130 6.56 10.28 -23.76
N LEU A 131 5.40 10.39 -23.11
CA LEU A 131 5.25 10.45 -21.67
C LEU A 131 4.60 9.17 -21.15
N TYR A 132 5.01 8.74 -19.97
CA TYR A 132 4.68 7.45 -19.39
C TYR A 132 4.17 7.62 -17.96
N PHE A 133 3.13 6.88 -17.58
CA PHE A 133 2.71 6.78 -16.20
C PHE A 133 3.47 5.64 -15.49
N CYS A 134 3.80 5.81 -14.21
CA CYS A 134 4.41 4.74 -13.43
C CYS A 134 3.38 3.65 -13.12
N ALA A 135 3.59 2.43 -13.65
CA ALA A 135 2.69 1.30 -13.46
C ALA A 135 2.40 0.94 -11.99
N LEU A 136 3.40 1.02 -11.10
CA LEU A 136 3.22 0.80 -9.66
C LEU A 136 2.31 1.89 -9.06
N CYS A 137 2.59 3.17 -9.33
CA CYS A 137 1.71 4.26 -8.90
C CYS A 137 0.30 4.19 -9.49
N VAL A 138 0.14 3.67 -10.71
CA VAL A 138 -1.19 3.43 -11.32
C VAL A 138 -1.96 2.37 -10.57
N LYS A 139 -1.28 1.27 -10.24
CA LYS A 139 -1.89 0.12 -9.55
C LYS A 139 -2.22 0.40 -8.09
N HIS A 140 -1.35 1.09 -7.35
CA HIS A 140 -1.45 1.17 -5.89
C HIS A 140 -2.05 2.50 -5.39
N TYR A 141 -1.87 3.62 -6.11
CA TYR A 141 -2.46 4.89 -5.70
C TYR A 141 -3.80 5.16 -6.38
N THR A 142 -4.82 5.40 -5.57
CA THR A 142 -6.15 5.83 -6.00
C THR A 142 -6.17 7.33 -6.34
N LYS A 143 -5.68 7.67 -7.54
CA LYS A 143 -5.68 9.04 -8.07
C LYS A 143 -6.62 9.17 -9.25
N PHE A 144 -7.27 10.32 -9.38
CA PHE A 144 -7.95 10.72 -10.61
C PHE A 144 -6.92 10.89 -11.73
N SER A 145 -7.37 10.83 -12.98
CA SER A 145 -6.42 10.81 -14.11
C SER A 145 -5.62 12.09 -14.23
N HIS A 146 -6.23 13.25 -13.95
CA HIS A 146 -5.58 14.55 -13.99
C HIS A 146 -4.57 14.77 -12.85
N GLU A 147 -4.61 13.98 -11.78
CA GLU A 147 -3.68 14.06 -10.65
C GLU A 147 -2.44 13.18 -10.85
N ARG A 148 -2.40 12.40 -11.93
CA ARG A 148 -1.29 11.50 -12.23
C ARG A 148 -0.22 12.26 -12.99
N LYS A 149 1.01 12.17 -12.48
CA LYS A 149 2.20 12.69 -13.17
C LYS A 149 2.61 11.74 -14.28
N ALA A 150 2.80 12.28 -15.48
CA ALA A 150 3.42 11.57 -16.58
C ALA A 150 4.89 11.98 -16.68
N TYR A 151 5.74 11.02 -17.03
CA TYR A 151 7.19 11.14 -16.95
C TYR A 151 7.80 10.94 -18.33
N THR A 152 8.91 11.61 -18.60
CA THR A 152 9.81 11.17 -19.68
C THR A 152 10.40 9.80 -19.32
N ARG A 153 10.99 9.11 -20.30
CA ARG A 153 11.66 7.83 -20.03
C ARG A 153 12.76 7.94 -18.98
N GLN A 154 13.52 9.04 -18.98
CA GLN A 154 14.59 9.29 -18.01
C GLN A 154 14.02 9.60 -16.63
N ASP A 155 13.01 10.46 -16.55
CA ASP A 155 12.38 10.80 -15.27
C ASP A 155 11.67 9.60 -14.64
N LEU A 156 11.04 8.73 -15.45
CA LEU A 156 10.40 7.51 -14.93
C LEU A 156 11.45 6.54 -14.35
N ALA A 157 12.61 6.43 -14.97
CA ALA A 157 13.70 5.60 -14.45
C ALA A 157 14.24 6.16 -13.13
N ARG A 158 14.38 7.48 -13.02
CA ARG A 158 14.76 8.17 -11.77
C ARG A 158 13.71 7.96 -10.69
N HIS A 159 12.44 8.23 -11.00
CA HIS A 159 11.28 8.04 -10.14
C HIS A 159 11.28 6.66 -9.50
N ARG A 160 11.46 5.60 -10.31
CA ARG A 160 11.48 4.21 -9.83
C ARG A 160 12.67 3.87 -8.93
N ARG A 161 13.81 4.54 -9.05
CA ARG A 161 15.04 4.20 -8.31
C ARG A 161 15.19 4.99 -7.02
N ILE A 162 14.93 6.29 -7.08
CA ILE A 162 15.24 7.23 -5.99
C ILE A 162 14.14 8.27 -5.77
N GLY A 163 13.03 8.17 -6.50
CA GLY A 163 11.91 9.10 -6.38
C GLY A 163 11.97 10.31 -7.29
N ASP A 164 11.06 11.24 -7.02
CA ASP A 164 10.87 12.47 -7.79
C ASP A 164 11.76 13.59 -7.24
N SER A 165 12.30 14.44 -8.11
CA SER A 165 13.19 15.54 -7.71
C SER A 165 12.48 16.63 -6.90
N ASP A 166 11.20 16.81 -7.18
CA ASP A 166 10.27 17.77 -6.59
C ASP A 166 9.54 17.23 -5.35
N ASP A 167 9.63 15.92 -5.07
CA ASP A 167 8.96 15.28 -3.94
C ASP A 167 9.93 14.40 -3.15
N LYS A 168 10.41 14.92 -2.02
CA LYS A 168 11.32 14.21 -1.11
C LYS A 168 10.63 13.12 -0.28
N SER A 169 9.29 13.09 -0.25
CA SER A 169 8.55 12.09 0.52
C SER A 169 8.61 10.71 -0.14
N HIS A 170 8.68 10.68 -1.47
CA HIS A 170 8.73 9.45 -2.25
C HIS A 170 10.18 9.06 -2.55
N LYS A 171 10.66 7.93 -1.99
CA LYS A 171 12.04 7.44 -2.17
C LYS A 171 12.21 6.50 -3.36
N GLY A 172 11.20 6.41 -4.23
CA GLY A 172 11.12 5.47 -5.33
C GLY A 172 10.61 4.09 -4.90
N HIS A 173 10.75 3.13 -5.82
CA HIS A 173 10.17 1.79 -5.70
C HIS A 173 11.29 0.77 -5.44
N PRO A 174 11.39 0.21 -4.21
CA PRO A 174 12.49 -0.67 -3.87
C PRO A 174 12.47 -1.95 -4.71
N LEU A 175 13.66 -2.42 -5.04
CA LEU A 175 13.90 -3.60 -5.86
C LEU A 175 14.20 -4.78 -4.93
N CYS A 176 13.56 -5.93 -5.17
CA CYS A 176 13.97 -7.15 -4.50
C CYS A 176 15.37 -7.54 -4.98
N GLN A 177 16.26 -7.80 -4.02
CA GLN A 177 17.64 -8.20 -4.28
C GLN A 177 17.79 -9.59 -4.92
N PHE A 178 16.70 -10.36 -5.04
CA PHE A 178 16.73 -11.74 -5.50
C PHE A 178 15.98 -11.98 -6.82
N CYS A 179 14.89 -11.25 -7.10
CA CYS A 179 14.00 -11.54 -8.24
C CYS A 179 13.80 -10.40 -9.25
N ASP A 180 14.56 -9.30 -9.17
CA ASP A 180 14.46 -8.12 -10.06
C ASP A 180 13.04 -7.48 -10.14
N GLU A 181 12.18 -7.78 -9.16
CA GLU A 181 10.85 -7.18 -9.03
C GLU A 181 10.89 -5.91 -8.19
N ARG A 182 10.13 -4.89 -8.61
CA ARG A 182 9.96 -3.63 -7.85
C ARG A 182 8.62 -3.58 -7.14
N PHE A 183 8.64 -3.03 -5.93
CA PHE A 183 7.48 -2.90 -5.05
C PHE A 183 7.14 -1.42 -4.81
N LEU A 184 5.92 -1.13 -4.37
CA LEU A 184 5.51 0.26 -4.15
C LEU A 184 6.41 0.96 -3.14
N ASP A 185 6.68 0.28 -2.03
CA ASP A 185 7.43 0.75 -0.87
C ASP A 185 8.12 -0.43 -0.16
N ASN A 186 8.83 -0.13 0.94
CA ASN A 186 9.56 -1.14 1.70
C ASN A 186 8.62 -2.12 2.43
N ASP A 187 7.39 -1.72 2.76
CA ASP A 187 6.45 -2.60 3.46
C ASP A 187 5.95 -3.70 2.53
N GLU A 188 5.62 -3.35 1.28
CA GLU A 188 5.30 -4.35 0.25
C GLU A 188 6.49 -5.25 -0.08
N LEU A 189 7.70 -4.68 -0.19
CA LEU A 189 8.92 -5.47 -0.40
C LEU A 189 9.15 -6.44 0.78
N HIS A 190 9.01 -5.99 2.03
CA HIS A 190 9.16 -6.85 3.20
C HIS A 190 8.13 -7.98 3.20
N GLY A 191 6.88 -7.67 2.86
CA GLY A 191 5.83 -8.67 2.68
C GLY A 191 6.16 -9.70 1.59
N HIS A 192 6.79 -9.27 0.49
CA HIS A 192 7.30 -10.16 -0.55
C HIS A 192 8.45 -11.02 -0.06
N LEU A 193 9.46 -10.43 0.60
CA LEU A 193 10.64 -11.13 1.10
C LEU A 193 10.26 -12.26 2.07
N ARG A 194 9.32 -12.03 2.99
CA ARG A 194 8.85 -13.08 3.92
C ARG A 194 8.09 -14.22 3.26
N LYS A 195 7.43 -13.97 2.12
CA LYS A 195 6.57 -14.96 1.45
C LYS A 195 7.31 -15.76 0.39
N ASN A 196 8.29 -15.15 -0.28
CA ASN A 196 8.91 -15.72 -1.48
C ASN A 196 10.39 -16.04 -1.30
N HIS A 197 11.00 -15.63 -0.18
CA HIS A 197 12.41 -15.90 0.10
C HIS A 197 12.58 -16.57 1.46
N PHE A 198 13.68 -17.31 1.59
CA PHE A 198 14.05 -17.98 2.82
C PHE A 198 14.57 -16.97 3.83
N TRP A 199 14.36 -17.21 5.12
CA TRP A 199 14.82 -16.34 6.19
C TRP A 199 15.18 -17.17 7.41
N CYS A 200 16.04 -16.63 8.26
CA CYS A 200 16.45 -17.30 9.49
C CYS A 200 15.55 -16.86 10.66
N HIS A 201 14.85 -17.82 11.26
CA HIS A 201 13.94 -17.54 12.37
C HIS A 201 14.63 -17.18 13.68
N PHE A 202 15.87 -17.61 13.87
CA PHE A 202 16.67 -17.21 15.03
C PHE A 202 17.11 -15.76 14.91
N CYS A 203 17.66 -15.37 13.76
CA CYS A 203 18.06 -13.99 13.50
C CYS A 203 16.86 -13.03 13.54
N GLU A 204 15.68 -13.42 13.04
CA GLU A 204 14.46 -12.59 13.15
C GLU A 204 14.10 -12.31 14.61
N THR A 205 14.18 -13.32 15.46
CA THR A 205 13.91 -13.18 16.91
C THR A 205 14.91 -12.22 17.58
N ASP A 206 16.12 -12.12 17.04
CA ASP A 206 17.16 -11.18 17.50
C ASP A 206 17.07 -9.80 16.82
N GLY A 207 16.00 -9.54 16.07
CA GLY A 207 15.74 -8.27 15.38
C GLY A 207 16.47 -8.11 14.05
N LYS A 208 17.16 -9.15 13.55
CA LYS A 208 17.86 -9.13 12.26
C LYS A 208 16.97 -9.67 11.14
N GLN A 209 16.80 -8.90 10.08
CA GLN A 209 16.01 -9.30 8.90
C GLN A 209 16.93 -9.79 7.79
N LEU A 210 17.34 -11.06 7.88
CA LEU A 210 18.21 -11.70 6.89
C LEU A 210 17.39 -12.63 5.99
N TYR A 211 17.47 -12.37 4.68
CA TYR A 211 16.77 -13.14 3.65
C TYR A 211 17.77 -13.81 2.72
N TYR A 212 17.35 -14.92 2.10
CA TYR A 212 18.16 -15.77 1.23
C TYR A 212 17.35 -16.20 0.01
N ASN A 213 17.98 -16.22 -1.15
CA ASN A 213 17.32 -16.57 -2.41
C ASN A 213 16.86 -18.03 -2.44
N ASP A 214 17.67 -18.93 -1.88
CA ASP A 214 17.44 -20.37 -1.87
C ASP A 214 17.84 -21.01 -0.52
N TYR A 215 17.40 -22.25 -0.33
CA TYR A 215 17.69 -23.00 0.89
C TYR A 215 19.19 -23.28 1.10
N PRO A 216 20.01 -23.64 0.08
CA PRO A 216 21.45 -23.78 0.24
C PRO A 216 22.14 -22.56 0.86
N ASN A 217 21.79 -21.34 0.44
CA ASN A 217 22.33 -20.10 1.04
C ASN A 217 21.90 -19.93 2.50
N LEU A 218 20.63 -20.21 2.82
CA LEU A 218 20.16 -20.20 4.21
C LEU A 218 20.88 -21.27 5.05
N ARG A 219 21.13 -22.45 4.49
CA ARG A 219 21.81 -23.55 5.18
C ARG A 219 23.25 -23.21 5.49
N GLU A 220 23.92 -22.48 4.61
CA GLU A 220 25.27 -21.96 4.87
C GLU A 220 25.29 -20.95 6.02
N HIS A 221 24.29 -20.06 6.08
CA HIS A 221 24.11 -19.20 7.23
C HIS A 221 23.88 -19.98 8.53
N PHE A 222 23.08 -21.05 8.50
CA PHE A 222 22.90 -21.91 9.67
C PHE A 222 24.19 -22.59 10.14
N ARG A 223 25.19 -22.80 9.27
CA ARG A 223 26.49 -23.34 9.67
C ARG A 223 27.41 -22.31 10.31
N HIS A 224 27.38 -21.09 9.81
CA HIS A 224 28.30 -20.04 10.27
C HIS A 224 27.81 -19.30 11.50
N ASP A 225 26.51 -19.01 11.57
CA ASP A 225 25.93 -18.14 12.59
C ASP A 225 25.10 -18.91 13.63
N HIS A 226 24.83 -20.20 13.40
CA HIS A 226 24.03 -21.06 14.26
C HIS A 226 24.63 -22.47 14.39
N LEU A 227 23.95 -23.35 15.12
CA LEU A 227 24.41 -24.73 15.36
C LEU A 227 23.58 -25.72 14.53
N LEU A 228 24.04 -26.05 13.33
CA LEU A 228 23.41 -27.01 12.42
C LEU A 228 23.93 -28.44 12.67
N CYS A 229 23.02 -29.40 12.88
CA CYS A 229 23.35 -30.83 12.87
C CYS A 229 23.36 -31.37 11.43
N GLU A 230 24.47 -31.99 11.02
CA GLU A 230 24.62 -32.60 9.69
C GLU A 230 24.86 -34.13 9.76
N GLU A 231 24.53 -34.77 10.89
CA GLU A 231 24.74 -36.20 11.10
C GLU A 231 23.63 -37.05 10.47
N ASP A 232 24.00 -38.18 9.85
CA ASP A 232 23.07 -39.19 9.32
C ASP A 232 21.93 -38.61 8.46
N GLU A 233 20.67 -38.80 8.87
CA GLU A 233 19.48 -38.33 8.17
C GLU A 233 19.26 -36.81 8.33
N CYS A 234 19.82 -36.20 9.39
CA CYS A 234 19.62 -34.78 9.70
C CYS A 234 20.18 -33.84 8.62
N ARG A 235 21.14 -34.32 7.82
CA ARG A 235 21.69 -33.58 6.67
C ARG A 235 20.67 -33.37 5.53
N PHE A 236 19.67 -34.24 5.43
CA PHE A 236 18.68 -34.20 4.35
C PHE A 236 17.40 -33.46 4.75
N GLU A 237 17.15 -33.34 6.07
CA GLU A 237 16.05 -32.53 6.57
C GLU A 237 16.34 -31.04 6.44
N GLN A 238 15.30 -30.27 6.10
CA GLN A 238 15.38 -28.82 5.98
C GLN A 238 14.78 -28.15 7.22
N PHE A 239 15.34 -27.00 7.62
CA PHE A 239 14.89 -26.10 8.69
C PHE A 239 14.92 -26.62 10.14
N THR A 240 14.83 -27.93 10.37
CA THR A 240 14.55 -28.51 11.69
C THR A 240 15.77 -28.74 12.57
N ASN A 241 16.92 -29.06 11.97
CA ASN A 241 18.11 -29.52 12.69
C ASN A 241 19.10 -28.38 12.99
N VAL A 242 18.59 -27.20 13.35
CA VAL A 242 19.39 -26.01 13.68
C VAL A 242 19.02 -25.54 15.07
N PHE A 243 20.04 -25.15 15.86
CA PHE A 243 19.88 -24.82 17.28
C PHE A 243 20.57 -23.49 17.62
N ARG A 244 20.09 -22.86 18.71
CA ARG A 244 20.68 -21.62 19.25
C ARG A 244 21.84 -21.88 20.19
N THR A 245 21.80 -22.98 20.94
CA THR A 245 22.76 -23.26 22.00
C THR A 245 23.36 -24.65 21.87
N ASP A 246 24.59 -24.82 22.34
CA ASP A 246 25.26 -26.11 22.36
C ASP A 246 24.49 -27.15 23.17
N ILE A 247 23.80 -26.72 24.22
CA ILE A 247 22.95 -27.59 25.06
C ILE A 247 21.83 -28.20 24.22
N ASP A 248 21.13 -27.39 23.40
CA ASP A 248 20.05 -27.87 22.53
C ASP A 248 20.57 -28.84 21.46
N LEU A 249 21.72 -28.52 20.84
CA LEU A 249 22.36 -29.40 19.86
C LEU A 249 22.81 -30.73 20.49
N GLN A 250 23.40 -30.69 21.69
CA GLN A 250 23.81 -31.88 22.43
C GLN A 250 22.61 -32.75 22.82
N ALA A 251 21.52 -32.14 23.29
CA ALA A 251 20.28 -32.84 23.61
C ALA A 251 19.68 -33.50 22.35
N HIS A 252 19.69 -32.81 21.21
CA HIS A 252 19.30 -33.38 19.92
C HIS A 252 20.18 -34.58 19.56
N ARG A 253 21.51 -34.43 19.62
CA ARG A 253 22.47 -35.52 19.34
C ARG A 253 22.27 -36.73 20.24
N ALA A 254 22.09 -36.54 21.54
CA ALA A 254 21.85 -37.64 22.47
C ALA A 254 20.56 -38.42 22.15
N ASN A 255 19.49 -37.72 21.75
CA ASN A 255 18.21 -38.35 21.44
C ASN A 255 18.15 -38.99 20.05
N LYS A 256 18.70 -38.34 19.03
CA LYS A 256 18.61 -38.75 17.61
C LYS A 256 19.81 -39.58 17.14
N HIS A 257 21.02 -39.25 17.59
CA HIS A 257 22.27 -39.91 17.20
C HIS A 257 22.91 -40.76 18.31
N GLY A 258 22.41 -40.68 19.54
CA GLY A 258 22.99 -41.34 20.71
C GLY A 258 22.98 -42.88 20.68
N ARG A 259 22.24 -43.49 19.74
CA ARG A 259 22.29 -44.94 19.49
C ARG A 259 23.61 -45.43 18.89
N LYS A 260 24.53 -44.53 18.49
CA LYS A 260 25.90 -44.85 18.05
C LYS A 260 26.98 -44.64 19.11
N LEU A 261 26.65 -44.14 20.31
CA LEU A 261 27.62 -44.01 21.40
C LEU A 261 27.82 -45.37 22.06
N THR A 262 29.05 -45.90 22.01
CA THR A 262 29.41 -47.06 22.84
C THR A 262 29.24 -46.67 24.32
N LYS A 263 28.87 -47.63 25.17
CA LYS A 263 28.56 -47.42 26.62
C LYS A 263 29.59 -46.57 27.39
N ALA A 264 30.82 -46.45 26.89
CA ALA A 264 31.89 -45.64 27.47
C ALA A 264 31.71 -44.12 27.25
N GLN A 265 31.16 -43.68 26.11
CA GLN A 265 31.06 -42.25 25.76
C GLN A 265 29.80 -41.57 26.35
N ALA A 266 28.73 -42.34 26.58
CA ALA A 266 27.51 -41.85 27.22
C ALA A 266 27.71 -41.42 28.69
N LYS A 267 28.79 -41.87 29.33
CA LYS A 267 29.11 -41.54 30.73
C LYS A 267 29.82 -40.19 30.88
N GLN A 268 30.54 -39.73 29.85
CA GLN A 268 31.22 -38.42 29.85
C GLN A 268 30.26 -37.26 29.54
N VAL A 269 29.23 -37.47 28.71
CA VAL A 269 28.23 -36.43 28.37
C VAL A 269 27.33 -36.05 29.56
N ARG A 270 27.24 -36.91 30.59
CA ARG A 270 26.49 -36.62 31.82
C ARG A 270 27.31 -35.93 32.92
N GLN A 271 28.60 -35.70 32.72
CA GLN A 271 29.51 -35.09 33.70
C GLN A 271 30.15 -33.84 33.10
N VAL A 272 29.34 -32.83 32.79
CA VAL A 272 29.81 -31.44 32.69
C VAL A 272 28.74 -30.58 33.36
N GLU A 273 29.00 -30.22 34.61
CA GLU A 273 28.38 -29.08 35.32
C GLU A 273 29.11 -27.79 34.95
#